data_AF-A0A2M8Q1M9-F1
#
_entry.id   AF-A0A2M8Q1M9-F1
#
_cell.length_a   1.000
_cell.length_b   1.000
_cell.length_c   1.000
_cell.angle_alpha   90.00
_cell.angle_beta   90.00
_cell.angle_gamma   90.00
#
_symmetry.space_group_name_H-M   'P 1'
#
loop_
_entity.id
_entity.type
_entity.pdbx_description
1 polymer ?
#
loop_
_entity_poly.entity_id
_entity_poly.type
_entity_poly.pdbx_seq_one_letter_code
_entity_poly.pdbx_strand_id
1 'polypeptide(L)'
;MNLNEYRWSLNPRGMHSALNYLNIELLSRHRFGWAKIVALSDGEIALAENAMRENITPIIRIYRERPGNAPVDSLALQQYQQYRDAGVRWFEHYNEPNLDIEWPSGANKNPNDRAVVGPLMDNWLAWAEFIISIGGYPAFPSLADVNDGTHLDTISWIRGMLNYLFDVHYERFRTVLNNGAYIAVHPYIANHFYQEMPNGGPTSARPPHLQNADEGGWHFEYPYDPINQADDPGRTVYGGTPLAPFGDTVSLLGSTTVIHDLLREMFGVGAIPFVGTEGGIPPPVGLEDVRQQDNRYPPYTWYSHAEATAAMFDWIATTAPPWFFGVCLWKFDEYYLTASGELPVGTRLAQKPPMIKPVPALPALGDIDAVVFETPVADPDHHFVFLVPNFETAWFFQQAETYWDTFKPSLLSDLEFLGNIPPEKTVAVTAITGPDMVDWLTENISERWPHIRLDVIIVDQPQALGQQLAQRVLIGRRLG
;
A
#
# COMPACT_ATOMS: atom_id res chain seq x y z
N MET A 1 19.79 -2.50 -0.17
CA MET A 1 19.67 -3.41 1.00
C MET A 1 18.83 -4.61 0.57
N ASN A 2 19.19 -5.82 1.00
CA ASN A 2 18.40 -7.02 0.77
C ASN A 2 17.39 -7.24 1.90
N LEU A 3 16.29 -7.90 1.59
CA LEU A 3 15.19 -8.16 2.51
C LEU A 3 15.62 -8.94 3.76
N ASN A 4 16.58 -9.86 3.63
CA ASN A 4 17.14 -10.63 4.75
C ASN A 4 18.19 -9.87 5.59
N GLU A 5 18.56 -8.64 5.21
CA GLU A 5 19.50 -7.81 5.97
C GLU A 5 18.82 -7.01 7.09
N TYR A 6 17.48 -6.91 7.06
CA TYR A 6 16.69 -6.27 8.09
C TYR A 6 16.76 -7.08 9.38
N ARG A 7 17.01 -6.39 10.50
CA ARG A 7 17.11 -7.04 11.82
C ARG A 7 15.77 -7.01 12.54
N TRP A 8 15.20 -8.19 12.75
CA TRP A 8 13.97 -8.41 13.50
C TRP A 8 13.90 -9.87 13.97
N SER A 9 12.84 -10.22 14.70
CA SER A 9 12.64 -11.53 15.35
C SER A 9 12.30 -12.68 14.39
N LEU A 10 11.99 -12.37 13.13
CA LEU A 10 11.43 -13.28 12.12
C LEU A 10 10.05 -13.87 12.48
N ASN A 11 9.45 -13.45 13.60
CA ASN A 11 8.15 -13.90 14.06
C ASN A 11 7.07 -12.86 13.65
N PRO A 12 6.08 -13.24 12.84
CA PRO A 12 5.11 -12.28 12.28
C PRO A 12 4.08 -11.77 13.29
N ARG A 13 4.05 -12.33 14.50
CA ARG A 13 3.11 -11.96 15.56
C ARG A 13 3.47 -10.58 16.11
N GLY A 14 2.57 -9.60 15.98
CA GLY A 14 2.78 -8.27 16.55
C GLY A 14 1.65 -7.77 17.43
N MET A 15 1.97 -6.83 18.31
CA MET A 15 0.99 -6.15 19.14
C MET A 15 1.21 -4.63 19.11
N HIS A 16 0.12 -3.88 18.95
CA HIS A 16 0.10 -2.42 19.12
C HIS A 16 -0.18 -2.05 20.58
N SER A 17 0.66 -1.20 21.17
CA SER A 17 0.39 -0.58 22.46
C SER A 17 -0.83 0.33 22.42
N ALA A 18 -1.65 0.29 23.46
CA ALA A 18 -2.46 1.47 23.79
C ALA A 18 -1.53 2.58 24.31
N LEU A 19 -1.96 3.84 24.27
CA LEU A 19 -1.20 4.95 24.87
C LEU A 19 -0.82 4.59 26.32
N ASN A 20 0.48 4.49 26.59
CA ASN A 20 1.07 4.16 27.91
C ASN A 20 0.85 2.74 28.44
N TYR A 21 0.41 1.78 27.62
CA TYR A 21 0.19 0.42 28.13
C TYR A 21 0.56 -0.68 27.14
N LEU A 22 1.60 -1.43 27.50
CA LEU A 22 2.00 -2.69 26.87
C LEU A 22 2.70 -3.57 27.90
N ASN A 23 2.32 -4.85 28.00
CA ASN A 23 2.93 -5.79 28.93
C ASN A 23 3.86 -6.76 28.19
N ILE A 24 5.17 -6.50 28.23
CA ILE A 24 6.19 -7.32 27.53
C ILE A 24 6.25 -8.75 28.07
N GLU A 25 6.06 -8.98 29.37
CA GLU A 25 6.03 -10.33 29.93
C GLU A 25 4.88 -11.14 29.32
N LEU A 26 3.70 -10.51 29.19
CA LEU A 26 2.55 -11.15 28.57
C LEU A 26 2.80 -11.40 27.08
N LEU A 27 3.39 -10.44 26.36
CA LEU A 27 3.77 -10.64 24.96
C LEU A 27 4.78 -11.79 24.78
N SER A 28 5.77 -11.91 25.65
CA SER A 28 6.74 -13.02 25.65
C SER A 28 6.04 -14.36 25.89
N ARG A 29 5.12 -14.43 26.86
CA ARG A 29 4.30 -15.63 27.14
C ARG A 29 3.46 -16.07 25.94
N HIS A 30 2.91 -15.11 25.19
CA HIS A 30 2.15 -15.36 23.96
C HIS A 30 3.02 -15.46 22.70
N ARG A 31 4.35 -15.38 22.88
CA ARG A 31 5.36 -15.57 21.84
C ARG A 31 5.19 -14.59 20.68
N PHE A 32 5.07 -13.31 21.00
CA PHE A 32 5.09 -12.24 20.01
C PHE A 32 6.49 -12.03 19.43
N GLY A 33 6.54 -11.47 18.24
CA GLY A 33 7.74 -11.08 17.51
C GLY A 33 7.90 -9.58 17.31
N TRP A 34 6.80 -8.82 17.40
CA TRP A 34 6.76 -7.36 17.26
C TRP A 34 6.03 -6.67 18.40
N ALA A 35 6.46 -5.46 18.72
CA ALA A 35 5.78 -4.53 19.61
C ALA A 35 5.79 -3.12 18.99
N LYS A 36 4.65 -2.65 18.47
CA LYS A 36 4.49 -1.23 18.13
C LYS A 36 4.24 -0.46 19.42
N ILE A 37 5.14 0.46 19.74
CA ILE A 37 5.12 1.28 20.94
C ILE A 37 4.87 2.73 20.51
N VAL A 38 3.74 3.27 20.97
CA VAL A 38 3.43 4.70 20.84
C VAL A 38 4.07 5.42 22.03
N ALA A 39 5.21 6.05 21.79
CA ALA A 39 6.00 6.75 22.80
C ALA A 39 5.48 8.17 23.02
N LEU A 40 5.11 8.50 24.26
CA LEU A 40 4.80 9.87 24.67
C LEU A 40 6.04 10.58 25.23
N SER A 41 7.02 9.83 25.72
CA SER A 41 8.20 10.35 26.38
C SER A 41 9.38 9.37 26.29
N ASP A 42 10.44 9.66 27.04
CA ASP A 42 11.61 8.79 27.17
C ASP A 42 11.32 7.57 28.07
N GLY A 43 10.17 7.54 28.77
CA GLY A 43 9.75 6.45 29.66
C GLY A 43 9.59 5.10 28.96
N GLU A 44 9.28 5.10 27.67
CA GLU A 44 9.08 3.88 26.87
C GLU A 44 10.42 3.27 26.35
N ILE A 45 11.58 3.90 26.59
CA ILE A 45 12.89 3.32 26.22
C ILE A 45 13.12 1.99 26.95
N ALA A 46 12.87 1.94 28.26
CA ALA A 46 13.02 0.71 29.04
C ALA A 46 12.06 -0.40 28.56
N LEU A 47 10.88 -0.03 28.06
CA LEU A 47 9.92 -0.95 27.46
C LEU A 47 10.48 -1.58 26.17
N ALA A 48 11.10 -0.77 25.30
CA ALA A 48 11.74 -1.25 24.08
C ALA A 48 12.94 -2.17 24.37
N GLU A 49 13.77 -1.83 25.37
CA GLU A 49 14.87 -2.68 25.82
C GLU A 49 14.37 -4.01 26.39
N ASN A 50 13.28 -3.98 27.17
CA ASN A 50 12.63 -5.19 27.67
C ASN A 50 12.15 -6.07 26.50
N ALA A 51 11.49 -5.48 25.50
CA ALA A 51 11.02 -6.21 24.32
C ALA A 51 12.19 -6.92 23.61
N MET A 52 13.29 -6.20 23.35
CA MET A 52 14.47 -6.78 22.68
C MET A 52 15.13 -7.90 23.49
N ARG A 53 15.14 -7.81 24.83
CA ARG A 53 15.62 -8.89 25.70
C ARG A 53 14.79 -10.17 25.58
N GLU A 54 13.50 -10.04 25.28
CA GLU A 54 12.57 -11.15 25.02
C GLU A 54 12.52 -11.57 23.53
N ASN A 55 13.46 -11.09 22.70
CA ASN A 55 13.48 -11.30 21.25
C ASN A 55 12.21 -10.80 20.53
N ILE A 56 11.61 -9.72 21.05
CA ILE A 56 10.49 -8.99 20.45
C ILE A 56 11.06 -7.72 19.81
N THR A 57 10.75 -7.48 18.54
CA THR A 57 11.25 -6.34 17.77
C THR A 57 10.37 -5.10 18.01
N PRO A 58 10.90 -4.03 18.62
CA PRO A 58 10.12 -2.81 18.82
C PRO A 58 10.04 -1.97 17.55
N ILE A 59 8.86 -1.43 17.29
CA ILE A 59 8.60 -0.34 16.33
C ILE A 59 8.22 0.89 17.14
N ILE A 60 8.94 1.99 17.00
CA ILE A 60 8.70 3.20 17.80
C ILE A 60 8.01 4.25 16.94
N ARG A 61 6.81 4.65 17.36
CA ARG A 61 6.12 5.84 16.89
C ARG A 61 6.16 6.89 17.98
N ILE A 62 6.80 8.04 17.73
CA ILE A 62 6.70 9.19 18.64
C ILE A 62 5.33 9.81 18.44
N TYR A 63 4.52 9.85 19.50
CA TYR A 63 3.21 10.46 19.45
C TYR A 63 3.31 11.97 19.31
N ARG A 64 2.52 12.52 18.39
CA ARG A 64 2.32 13.96 18.22
C ARG A 64 0.83 14.17 18.06
N GLU A 65 0.29 15.14 18.78
CA GLU A 65 -1.11 15.49 18.61
C GLU A 65 -1.26 16.29 17.31
N ARG A 66 -2.03 15.76 16.36
CA ARG A 66 -2.44 16.45 15.13
C ARG A 66 -1.28 17.09 14.34
N PRO A 67 -0.22 16.33 14.00
CA PRO A 67 0.95 16.90 13.35
C PRO A 67 0.64 17.44 11.94
N GLY A 68 -0.40 16.95 11.27
CA GLY A 68 -0.69 17.26 9.87
C GLY A 68 0.55 17.00 9.01
N ASN A 69 0.97 18.02 8.26
CA ASN A 69 2.21 18.00 7.48
C ASN A 69 3.37 18.76 8.14
N ALA A 70 3.32 18.99 9.46
CA ALA A 70 4.39 19.71 10.16
C ALA A 70 5.72 18.95 10.14
N PRO A 71 6.86 19.65 10.08
CA PRO A 71 8.18 19.04 10.15
C PRO A 71 8.42 18.36 11.50
N VAL A 72 9.42 17.49 11.54
CA VAL A 72 9.93 16.89 12.78
C VAL A 72 10.72 17.95 13.55
N ASP A 73 10.36 18.18 14.80
CA ASP A 73 11.09 19.10 15.66
C ASP A 73 12.35 18.45 16.26
N SER A 74 13.24 19.28 16.80
CA SER A 74 14.53 18.82 17.35
C SER A 74 14.37 17.89 18.56
N LEU A 75 13.28 18.02 19.32
CA LEU A 75 13.01 17.15 20.46
C LEU A 75 12.68 15.73 19.97
N ALA A 76 11.81 15.59 18.98
CA ALA A 76 11.51 14.30 18.38
C ALA A 76 12.75 13.65 17.74
N LEU A 77 13.61 14.43 17.06
CA LEU A 77 14.88 13.91 16.51
C LEU A 77 15.82 13.38 17.61
N GLN A 78 15.92 14.10 18.73
CA GLN A 78 16.69 13.65 19.90
C GLN A 78 16.14 12.35 20.47
N GLN A 79 14.82 12.23 20.56
CA GLN A 79 14.15 11.02 21.05
C GLN A 79 14.41 9.82 20.14
N TYR A 80 14.30 9.97 18.83
CA TYR A 80 14.66 8.90 17.89
C TYR A 80 16.11 8.44 18.07
N GLN A 81 17.05 9.36 18.31
CA GLN A 81 18.45 9.01 18.63
C GLN A 81 18.55 8.22 19.93
N GLN A 82 17.86 8.61 20.99
CA GLN A 82 17.88 7.86 22.27
C GLN A 82 17.36 6.42 22.09
N TYR A 83 16.25 6.22 21.37
CA TYR A 83 15.76 4.87 21.05
C TYR A 83 16.76 4.08 20.21
N ARG A 84 17.42 4.74 19.25
CA ARG A 84 18.45 4.13 18.41
C ARG A 84 19.66 3.68 19.25
N ASP A 85 20.08 4.49 20.20
CA ASP A 85 21.17 4.20 21.15
C ASP A 85 20.82 3.03 22.06
N ALA A 86 19.54 2.89 22.43
CA ALA A 86 19.00 1.72 23.15
C ALA A 86 18.91 0.45 22.29
N GLY A 87 19.14 0.55 20.97
CA GLY A 87 19.22 -0.60 20.05
C GLY A 87 18.03 -0.73 19.09
N VAL A 88 16.99 0.09 19.22
CA VAL A 88 15.84 0.11 18.31
C VAL A 88 16.30 0.39 16.88
N ARG A 89 15.60 -0.18 15.91
CA ARG A 89 15.82 0.07 14.48
C ARG A 89 14.58 0.48 13.70
N TRP A 90 13.38 0.14 14.15
CA TRP A 90 12.16 0.37 13.36
C TRP A 90 11.42 1.60 13.89
N PHE A 91 11.17 2.57 13.01
CA PHE A 91 10.61 3.85 13.40
C PHE A 91 9.45 4.28 12.51
N GLU A 92 8.46 4.94 13.10
CA GLU A 92 7.35 5.60 12.43
C GLU A 92 7.29 7.08 12.84
N HIS A 93 6.82 7.92 11.92
CA HIS A 93 6.57 9.33 12.20
C HIS A 93 5.11 9.71 12.00
N TYR A 94 4.63 9.60 10.77
CA TYR A 94 3.23 9.87 10.43
C TYR A 94 2.37 8.62 10.65
N ASN A 95 1.13 8.87 11.03
CA ASN A 95 0.10 7.87 11.22
C ASN A 95 -1.16 8.37 10.55
N GLU A 96 -1.72 7.57 9.67
CA GLU A 96 -3.01 7.79 9.02
C GLU A 96 -3.24 9.25 8.62
N PRO A 97 -2.32 9.90 7.86
CA PRO A 97 -2.50 11.27 7.42
C PRO A 97 -3.76 11.45 6.55
N ASN A 98 -4.38 10.38 6.09
CA ASN A 98 -5.69 10.44 5.46
C ASN A 98 -6.83 10.75 6.43
N LEU A 99 -6.68 10.56 7.75
CA LEU A 99 -7.72 10.82 8.72
C LEU A 99 -7.76 12.26 9.23
N ASP A 100 -8.97 12.75 9.46
CA ASP A 100 -9.16 14.11 9.92
C ASP A 100 -8.51 14.42 11.28
N ILE A 101 -8.48 13.42 12.16
CA ILE A 101 -8.00 13.52 13.54
C ILE A 101 -6.49 13.76 13.64
N GLU A 102 -5.74 13.54 12.56
CA GLU A 102 -4.28 13.68 12.51
C GLU A 102 -3.84 15.08 12.08
N TRP A 103 -4.79 15.99 11.85
CA TRP A 103 -4.52 17.35 11.38
C TRP A 103 -5.06 18.43 12.31
N PRO A 104 -4.48 19.64 12.28
CA PRO A 104 -5.10 20.81 12.90
C PRO A 104 -6.54 21.01 12.40
N SER A 105 -7.40 21.51 13.29
CA SER A 105 -8.80 21.75 12.97
C SER A 105 -8.93 22.71 11.77
N GLY A 106 -9.70 22.31 10.76
CA GLY A 106 -9.94 23.11 9.56
C GLY A 106 -8.85 23.04 8.48
N ALA A 107 -7.82 22.18 8.63
CA ALA A 107 -6.81 21.98 7.59
C ALA A 107 -7.41 21.37 6.30
N ASN A 108 -6.87 21.77 5.14
CA ASN A 108 -7.12 21.11 3.87
C ASN A 108 -6.35 19.77 3.81
N LYS A 109 -7.00 18.71 3.36
CA LYS A 109 -6.52 17.32 3.39
C LYS A 109 -6.76 16.63 2.05
N ASN A 110 -6.81 17.40 0.97
CA ASN A 110 -7.01 16.84 -0.35
C ASN A 110 -5.73 16.11 -0.80
N PRO A 111 -5.75 14.79 -1.02
CA PRO A 111 -4.58 14.05 -1.48
C PRO A 111 -4.13 14.43 -2.91
N ASN A 112 -4.97 15.12 -3.67
CA ASN A 112 -4.62 15.63 -5.00
C ASN A 112 -4.00 17.04 -4.96
N ASP A 113 -3.99 17.70 -3.79
CA ASP A 113 -3.41 19.02 -3.63
C ASP A 113 -1.92 18.93 -3.26
N ARG A 114 -1.07 19.39 -4.17
CA ARG A 114 0.39 19.43 -3.98
C ARG A 114 0.81 20.32 -2.81
N ALA A 115 0.01 21.32 -2.44
CA ALA A 115 0.28 22.15 -1.26
C ALA A 115 0.02 21.40 0.06
N VAL A 116 -0.72 20.30 0.03
CA VAL A 116 -0.96 19.42 1.18
C VAL A 116 0.08 18.30 1.20
N VAL A 117 0.16 17.52 0.12
CA VAL A 117 1.02 16.32 0.02
C VAL A 117 2.50 16.67 -0.05
N GLY A 118 2.86 17.76 -0.74
CA GLY A 118 4.26 18.14 -0.93
C GLY A 118 5.00 18.34 0.39
N PRO A 119 4.54 19.25 1.27
CA PRO A 119 5.17 19.44 2.58
C PRO A 119 5.18 18.17 3.44
N LEU A 120 4.12 17.34 3.38
CA LEU A 120 4.07 16.07 4.11
C LEU A 120 5.23 15.16 3.69
N MET A 121 5.45 15.03 2.39
CA MET A 121 6.45 14.11 1.84
C MET A 121 7.87 14.67 1.86
N ASP A 122 8.04 15.99 1.74
CA ASP A 122 9.31 16.67 1.97
C ASP A 122 9.81 16.43 3.40
N ASN A 123 8.92 16.64 4.37
CA ASN A 123 9.23 16.47 5.78
C ASN A 123 9.48 15.00 6.13
N TRP A 124 8.69 14.08 5.57
CA TRP A 124 8.92 12.65 5.71
C TRP A 124 10.27 12.22 5.12
N LEU A 125 10.65 12.68 3.92
CA LEU A 125 11.94 12.34 3.31
C LEU A 125 13.11 12.80 4.17
N ALA A 126 13.06 14.04 4.66
CA ALA A 126 14.11 14.58 5.54
C ALA A 126 14.23 13.75 6.84
N TRP A 127 13.10 13.33 7.42
CA TRP A 127 13.09 12.44 8.57
C TRP A 127 13.63 11.05 8.25
N ALA A 128 13.23 10.47 7.12
CA ALA A 128 13.65 9.14 6.70
C ALA A 128 15.18 9.08 6.51
N GLU A 129 15.76 10.09 5.87
CA GLU A 129 17.20 10.25 5.73
C GLU A 129 17.92 10.38 7.07
N PHE A 130 17.35 11.13 8.01
CA PHE A 130 17.88 11.20 9.37
C PHE A 130 17.89 9.82 10.05
N ILE A 131 16.78 9.09 10.02
CA ILE A 131 16.68 7.75 10.63
C ILE A 131 17.70 6.79 10.00
N ILE A 132 17.86 6.83 8.67
CA ILE A 132 18.88 6.05 7.97
C ILE A 132 20.29 6.45 8.42
N SER A 133 20.56 7.75 8.56
CA SER A 133 21.89 8.26 8.96
C SER A 133 22.32 7.79 10.36
N ILE A 134 21.36 7.52 11.25
CA ILE A 134 21.62 6.97 12.59
C ILE A 134 21.52 5.42 12.62
N GLY A 135 21.31 4.78 11.46
CA GLY A 135 21.29 3.33 11.28
C GLY A 135 19.98 2.64 11.63
N GLY A 136 18.86 3.37 11.57
CA GLY A 136 17.50 2.86 11.69
C GLY A 136 16.81 2.63 10.33
N TYR A 137 15.55 2.21 10.40
CA TYR A 137 14.65 1.87 9.31
C TYR A 137 13.40 2.76 9.40
N PRO A 138 13.25 3.75 8.51
CA PRO A 138 12.08 4.63 8.51
C PRO A 138 10.88 3.98 7.81
N ALA A 139 9.70 4.10 8.41
CA ALA A 139 8.45 3.70 7.79
C ALA A 139 7.97 4.74 6.79
N PHE A 140 7.53 4.30 5.60
CA PHE A 140 6.58 5.07 4.80
C PHE A 140 5.26 5.23 5.58
N PRO A 141 4.54 6.37 5.50
CA PRO A 141 3.35 6.62 6.30
C PRO A 141 2.27 5.56 6.09
N SER A 142 1.78 4.96 7.18
CA SER A 142 0.60 4.10 7.14
C SER A 142 -0.67 4.91 6.96
N LEU A 143 -1.68 4.33 6.33
CA LEU A 143 -2.98 4.95 6.09
C LEU A 143 -4.08 4.11 6.73
N ALA A 144 -5.16 4.76 7.15
CA ALA A 144 -6.39 4.06 7.51
C ALA A 144 -7.00 3.44 6.25
N ASP A 145 -7.63 2.27 6.35
CA ASP A 145 -8.36 1.63 5.26
C ASP A 145 -9.75 2.28 5.08
N VAL A 146 -9.86 3.20 4.12
CA VAL A 146 -11.07 3.94 3.74
C VAL A 146 -11.18 3.92 2.22
N ASN A 147 -12.28 3.38 1.69
CA ASN A 147 -12.47 3.17 0.24
C ASN A 147 -13.82 3.77 -0.22
N ASP A 148 -14.00 5.07 0.00
CA ASP A 148 -15.28 5.77 -0.22
C ASP A 148 -15.20 6.91 -1.25
N GLY A 149 -14.03 7.11 -1.86
CA GLY A 149 -13.81 8.19 -2.84
C GLY A 149 -13.83 9.60 -2.25
N THR A 150 -13.86 9.75 -0.91
CA THR A 150 -13.77 11.04 -0.23
C THR A 150 -12.32 11.51 -0.10
N HIS A 151 -12.09 12.62 0.62
CA HIS A 151 -10.74 13.06 0.95
C HIS A 151 -10.00 12.10 1.90
N LEU A 152 -10.68 11.12 2.50
CA LEU A 152 -10.08 10.10 3.37
C LEU A 152 -9.59 8.87 2.60
N ASP A 153 -9.93 8.77 1.31
CA ASP A 153 -9.74 7.58 0.47
C ASP A 153 -8.27 7.13 0.40
N THR A 154 -8.01 5.88 0.81
CA THR A 154 -6.67 5.30 0.97
C THR A 154 -5.89 5.31 -0.33
N ILE A 155 -6.51 4.86 -1.43
CA ILE A 155 -5.83 4.75 -2.73
C ILE A 155 -5.49 6.13 -3.27
N SER A 156 -6.39 7.10 -3.10
CA SER A 156 -6.14 8.50 -3.48
C SER A 156 -4.95 9.07 -2.73
N TRP A 157 -4.82 8.81 -1.42
CA TRP A 157 -3.64 9.22 -0.64
C TRP A 157 -2.35 8.52 -1.06
N ILE A 158 -2.38 7.20 -1.29
CA ILE A 158 -1.21 6.45 -1.79
C ILE A 158 -0.73 7.08 -3.11
N ARG A 159 -1.65 7.28 -4.06
CA ARG A 159 -1.34 7.89 -5.36
C ARG A 159 -0.82 9.31 -5.22
N GLY A 160 -1.45 10.14 -4.40
CA GLY A 160 -0.99 11.51 -4.14
C GLY A 160 0.45 11.56 -3.65
N MET A 161 0.75 10.78 -2.61
CA MET A 161 2.09 10.68 -2.01
C MET A 161 3.14 10.14 -2.99
N LEU A 162 2.86 9.02 -3.65
CA LEU A 162 3.82 8.39 -4.57
C LEU A 162 4.02 9.21 -5.85
N ASN A 163 2.98 9.82 -6.42
CA ASN A 163 3.12 10.72 -7.57
C ASN A 163 3.98 11.94 -7.21
N TYR A 164 3.80 12.50 -6.00
CA TYR A 164 4.66 13.59 -5.55
C TYR A 164 6.14 13.17 -5.45
N LEU A 165 6.41 12.04 -4.81
CA LEU A 165 7.77 11.53 -4.70
C LEU A 165 8.38 11.20 -6.06
N PHE A 166 7.58 10.69 -7.00
CA PHE A 166 8.04 10.36 -8.35
C PHE A 166 8.39 11.61 -9.15
N ASP A 167 7.51 12.62 -9.15
CA ASP A 167 7.70 13.83 -9.95
C ASP A 167 8.81 14.72 -9.40
N VAL A 168 8.98 14.77 -8.07
CA VAL A 168 9.84 15.77 -7.41
C VAL A 168 11.11 15.17 -6.82
N HIS A 169 11.05 13.94 -6.31
CA HIS A 169 12.12 13.34 -5.49
C HIS A 169 12.53 11.93 -5.94
N TYR A 170 12.41 11.63 -7.24
CA TYR A 170 12.60 10.28 -7.78
C TYR A 170 13.85 9.57 -7.22
N GLU A 171 15.04 10.15 -7.44
CA GLU A 171 16.32 9.55 -7.02
C GLU A 171 16.50 9.56 -5.49
N ARG A 172 15.99 10.60 -4.83
CA ARG A 172 16.10 10.75 -3.38
C ARG A 172 15.28 9.68 -2.66
N PHE A 173 14.05 9.44 -3.12
CA PHE A 173 13.20 8.39 -2.60
C PHE A 173 13.74 6.99 -2.91
N ARG A 174 14.21 6.73 -4.14
CA ARG A 174 14.90 5.46 -4.46
C ARG A 174 16.09 5.19 -3.55
N THR A 175 16.85 6.23 -3.22
CA THR A 175 17.96 6.13 -2.28
C THR A 175 17.46 5.73 -0.89
N VAL A 176 16.40 6.35 -0.39
CA VAL A 176 15.78 5.99 0.90
C VAL A 176 15.29 4.52 0.88
N LEU A 177 14.60 4.09 -0.17
CA LEU A 177 14.12 2.71 -0.33
C LEU A 177 15.28 1.70 -0.33
N ASN A 178 16.40 2.01 -0.99
CA ASN A 178 17.54 1.12 -1.05
C ASN A 178 18.36 1.07 0.25
N ASN A 179 18.18 2.04 1.15
CA ASN A 179 18.98 2.21 2.37
C ASN A 179 18.21 1.92 3.67
N GLY A 180 17.13 1.14 3.59
CA GLY A 180 16.51 0.56 4.79
C GLY A 180 15.12 1.08 5.14
N ALA A 181 14.44 1.80 4.24
CA ALA A 181 13.03 2.12 4.45
C ALA A 181 12.15 0.86 4.40
N TYR A 182 11.09 0.86 5.18
CA TYR A 182 10.03 -0.15 5.13
C TYR A 182 8.67 0.53 4.94
N ILE A 183 7.65 -0.24 4.61
CA ILE A 183 6.29 0.27 4.45
C ILE A 183 5.45 -0.15 5.65
N ALA A 184 4.95 0.82 6.41
CA ALA A 184 3.93 0.57 7.42
C ALA A 184 2.55 0.58 6.76
N VAL A 185 1.68 -0.35 7.15
CA VAL A 185 0.28 -0.40 6.73
C VAL A 185 -0.61 -0.69 7.92
N HIS A 186 -1.89 -0.35 7.85
CA HIS A 186 -2.88 -0.67 8.88
C HIS A 186 -3.97 -1.62 8.35
N PRO A 187 -3.64 -2.89 8.04
CA PRO A 187 -4.57 -3.80 7.37
C PRO A 187 -5.71 -4.24 8.31
N TYR A 188 -6.93 -3.76 8.06
CA TYR A 188 -8.12 -4.25 8.76
C TYR A 188 -8.85 -5.29 7.93
N ILE A 189 -8.98 -6.51 8.47
CA ILE A 189 -9.57 -7.64 7.73
C ILE A 189 -11.10 -7.67 7.84
N ALA A 190 -11.68 -6.98 8.83
CA ALA A 190 -13.10 -7.10 9.17
C ALA A 190 -13.51 -8.59 9.32
N ASN A 191 -14.57 -9.04 8.64
CA ASN A 191 -14.91 -10.46 8.51
C ASN A 191 -14.53 -11.06 7.15
N HIS A 192 -13.65 -10.43 6.36
CA HIS A 192 -13.18 -10.94 5.07
C HIS A 192 -12.11 -12.04 5.22
N PHE A 193 -12.41 -13.03 6.05
CA PHE A 193 -11.60 -14.23 6.25
C PHE A 193 -12.52 -15.42 6.45
N TYR A 194 -12.07 -16.61 6.08
CA TYR A 194 -12.81 -17.84 6.36
C TYR A 194 -11.90 -19.06 6.28
N GLN A 195 -12.40 -20.16 6.83
CA GLN A 195 -11.84 -21.48 6.63
C GLN A 195 -12.78 -22.31 5.77
N GLU A 196 -12.30 -23.04 4.78
CA GLU A 196 -13.11 -23.95 3.98
C GLU A 196 -13.72 -25.09 4.82
N MET A 197 -14.94 -25.46 4.49
CA MET A 197 -15.54 -26.73 4.92
C MET A 197 -14.81 -27.88 4.24
N PRO A 198 -14.40 -28.92 4.98
CA PRO A 198 -13.86 -30.13 4.38
C PRO A 198 -14.85 -30.71 3.35
N ASN A 199 -14.41 -30.85 2.10
CA ASN A 199 -15.22 -31.29 0.94
C ASN A 199 -16.36 -30.34 0.51
N GLY A 200 -16.42 -29.10 1.03
CA GLY A 200 -17.44 -28.11 0.66
C GLY A 200 -17.08 -27.27 -0.59
N GLY A 201 -15.80 -27.27 -0.97
CA GLY A 201 -15.27 -26.42 -2.04
C GLY A 201 -14.93 -25.00 -1.56
N PRO A 202 -14.32 -24.18 -2.44
CA PRO A 202 -13.64 -22.95 -2.05
C PRO A 202 -14.58 -21.81 -1.62
N THR A 203 -15.86 -21.90 -1.94
CA THR A 203 -16.89 -20.92 -1.53
C THR A 203 -17.69 -21.39 -0.30
N SER A 204 -17.40 -22.58 0.24
CA SER A 204 -18.11 -23.13 1.39
C SER A 204 -17.35 -22.83 2.68
N ALA A 205 -17.71 -21.73 3.34
CA ALA A 205 -17.11 -21.36 4.60
C ALA A 205 -17.58 -22.23 5.77
N ARG A 206 -16.64 -22.63 6.62
CA ARG A 206 -16.86 -23.38 7.83
C ARG A 206 -17.55 -22.50 8.89
N PRO A 207 -18.61 -23.00 9.57
CA PRO A 207 -19.26 -22.23 10.60
C PRO A 207 -18.30 -21.95 11.77
N PRO A 208 -18.47 -20.82 12.49
CA PRO A 208 -17.49 -20.33 13.46
C PRO A 208 -17.03 -21.34 14.51
N HIS A 209 -17.96 -22.13 15.06
CA HIS A 209 -17.69 -23.10 16.11
C HIS A 209 -16.90 -24.34 15.65
N LEU A 210 -16.71 -24.52 14.35
CA LEU A 210 -15.91 -25.63 13.79
C LEU A 210 -14.52 -25.17 13.32
N GLN A 211 -14.24 -23.86 13.29
CA GLN A 211 -12.95 -23.34 12.84
C GLN A 211 -11.81 -23.84 13.73
N ASN A 212 -10.67 -24.13 13.09
CA ASN A 212 -9.48 -24.66 13.75
C ASN A 212 -8.20 -24.20 13.03
N ALA A 213 -7.36 -23.45 13.74
CA ALA A 213 -6.11 -22.89 13.22
C ALA A 213 -5.04 -23.94 12.89
N ASP A 214 -5.19 -25.16 13.39
CA ASP A 214 -4.24 -26.26 13.11
C ASP A 214 -4.59 -27.03 11.83
N GLU A 215 -5.69 -26.66 11.17
CA GLU A 215 -6.12 -27.20 9.89
C GLU A 215 -5.96 -26.17 8.76
N GLY A 216 -5.71 -26.65 7.54
CA GLY A 216 -5.61 -25.79 6.35
C GLY A 216 -6.95 -25.24 5.87
N GLY A 217 -6.95 -24.68 4.65
CA GLY A 217 -8.14 -24.10 4.01
C GLY A 217 -8.49 -22.70 4.48
N TRP A 218 -7.54 -21.96 5.06
CA TRP A 218 -7.73 -20.57 5.47
C TRP A 218 -7.49 -19.60 4.31
N HIS A 219 -8.38 -18.61 4.19
CA HIS A 219 -8.31 -17.54 3.21
C HIS A 219 -8.20 -16.18 3.90
N PHE A 220 -7.25 -15.37 3.44
CA PHE A 220 -6.98 -14.00 3.90
C PHE A 220 -6.68 -13.02 2.75
N GLU A 221 -6.82 -13.48 1.51
CA GLU A 221 -6.44 -12.80 0.27
C GLU A 221 -7.54 -11.92 -0.34
N TYR A 222 -8.53 -11.50 0.45
CA TYR A 222 -9.56 -10.55 0.01
C TYR A 222 -8.96 -9.34 -0.73
N PRO A 223 -9.56 -8.86 -1.85
CA PRO A 223 -10.82 -9.32 -2.48
C PRO A 223 -10.66 -10.45 -3.50
N TYR A 224 -9.49 -11.09 -3.59
CA TYR A 224 -9.20 -12.11 -4.61
C TYR A 224 -9.64 -13.52 -4.21
N ASP A 225 -10.19 -13.67 -3.01
CA ASP A 225 -10.65 -14.96 -2.51
C ASP A 225 -11.88 -15.47 -3.29
N PRO A 226 -12.11 -16.79 -3.28
CA PRO A 226 -13.23 -17.41 -3.98
C PRO A 226 -14.63 -16.90 -3.60
N ILE A 227 -14.89 -16.53 -2.34
CA ILE A 227 -16.22 -16.04 -1.93
C ILE A 227 -16.49 -14.69 -2.61
N ASN A 228 -15.55 -13.74 -2.51
CA ASN A 228 -15.72 -12.46 -3.16
C ASN A 228 -15.80 -12.59 -4.68
N GLN A 229 -14.94 -13.40 -5.31
CA GLN A 229 -14.92 -13.53 -6.77
C GLN A 229 -16.13 -14.28 -7.34
N ALA A 230 -16.82 -15.09 -6.55
CA ALA A 230 -18.09 -15.70 -6.95
C ALA A 230 -19.27 -14.71 -6.87
N ASP A 231 -19.24 -13.79 -5.91
CA ASP A 231 -20.28 -12.77 -5.68
C ASP A 231 -20.11 -11.52 -6.56
N ASP A 232 -18.89 -10.98 -6.64
CA ASP A 232 -18.54 -9.78 -7.41
C ASP A 232 -17.28 -10.03 -8.27
N PRO A 233 -17.42 -10.79 -9.39
CA PRO A 233 -16.30 -11.18 -10.23
C PRO A 233 -15.54 -9.99 -10.79
N GLY A 234 -14.21 -10.02 -10.69
CA GLY A 234 -13.33 -8.96 -11.22
C GLY A 234 -13.07 -7.81 -10.24
N ARG A 235 -13.62 -7.86 -9.02
CA ARG A 235 -13.24 -6.92 -7.96
C ARG A 235 -11.76 -7.08 -7.60
N THR A 236 -11.08 -5.96 -7.45
CA THR A 236 -9.67 -5.88 -7.08
C THR A 236 -9.47 -4.84 -5.99
N VAL A 237 -8.25 -4.76 -5.45
CA VAL A 237 -7.88 -3.69 -4.52
C VAL A 237 -7.99 -2.29 -5.14
N TYR A 238 -7.92 -2.17 -6.47
CA TYR A 238 -8.09 -0.91 -7.22
C TYR A 238 -9.53 -0.62 -7.65
N GLY A 239 -10.42 -1.59 -7.46
CA GLY A 239 -11.82 -1.53 -7.87
C GLY A 239 -12.08 -2.50 -9.00
N GLY A 240 -12.79 -2.08 -10.04
CA GLY A 240 -13.06 -2.90 -11.21
C GLY A 240 -14.50 -3.39 -11.32
N THR A 241 -15.35 -3.07 -10.34
CA THR A 241 -16.79 -3.39 -10.36
C THR A 241 -17.61 -2.20 -9.89
N PRO A 242 -18.90 -2.10 -10.25
CA PRO A 242 -19.80 -1.08 -9.73
C PRO A 242 -19.99 -1.11 -8.21
N LEU A 243 -19.72 -2.25 -7.55
CA LEU A 243 -19.83 -2.40 -6.09
C LEU A 243 -18.58 -1.92 -5.35
N ALA A 244 -17.47 -1.74 -6.04
CA ALA A 244 -16.21 -1.24 -5.50
C ALA A 244 -15.58 -0.18 -6.42
N PRO A 245 -16.26 0.93 -6.71
CA PRO A 245 -15.80 1.90 -7.71
C PRO A 245 -14.50 2.60 -7.33
N PHE A 246 -14.16 2.62 -6.04
CA PHE A 246 -12.95 3.24 -5.50
C PHE A 246 -11.90 2.23 -5.02
N GLY A 247 -12.12 0.94 -5.29
CA GLY A 247 -11.30 -0.14 -4.73
C GLY A 247 -11.80 -0.67 -3.41
N ASP A 248 -11.09 -1.70 -2.93
CA ASP A 248 -11.33 -2.26 -1.61
C ASP A 248 -10.02 -2.81 -1.03
N THR A 249 -9.49 -2.03 -0.10
CA THR A 249 -8.25 -2.32 0.62
C THR A 249 -8.48 -3.00 1.97
N VAL A 250 -9.74 -3.25 2.39
CA VAL A 250 -10.11 -3.84 3.69
C VAL A 250 -9.76 -5.33 3.71
N SER A 251 -8.46 -5.63 3.79
CA SER A 251 -7.91 -6.98 3.89
C SER A 251 -6.52 -7.00 4.51
N LEU A 252 -5.98 -8.20 4.68
CA LEU A 252 -4.63 -8.38 5.21
C LEU A 252 -3.55 -7.78 4.29
N LEU A 253 -3.78 -7.83 2.97
CA LEU A 253 -2.80 -7.41 1.96
C LEU A 253 -3.29 -6.24 1.09
N GLY A 254 -4.51 -5.73 1.27
CA GLY A 254 -5.15 -4.80 0.33
C GLY A 254 -4.31 -3.55 0.05
N SER A 255 -4.06 -2.75 1.08
CA SER A 255 -3.19 -1.57 0.98
C SER A 255 -1.75 -1.92 0.63
N THR A 256 -1.25 -3.09 1.07
CA THR A 256 0.11 -3.54 0.72
C THR A 256 0.28 -3.80 -0.78
N THR A 257 -0.70 -4.42 -1.41
CA THR A 257 -0.71 -4.73 -2.85
C THR A 257 -0.70 -3.43 -3.64
N VAL A 258 -1.57 -2.48 -3.29
CA VAL A 258 -1.63 -1.16 -3.95
C VAL A 258 -0.28 -0.45 -3.88
N ILE A 259 0.32 -0.36 -2.69
CA ILE A 259 1.61 0.33 -2.53
C ILE A 259 2.74 -0.43 -3.25
N HIS A 260 2.79 -1.76 -3.13
CA HIS A 260 3.85 -2.57 -3.75
C HIS A 260 3.83 -2.47 -5.27
N ASP A 261 2.65 -2.61 -5.88
CA ASP A 261 2.46 -2.49 -7.32
C ASP A 261 2.89 -1.11 -7.83
N LEU A 262 2.43 -0.03 -7.18
CA LEU A 262 2.80 1.34 -7.56
C LEU A 262 4.30 1.60 -7.35
N LEU A 263 4.89 1.10 -6.27
CA LEU A 263 6.33 1.20 -6.04
C LEU A 263 7.13 0.45 -7.12
N ARG A 264 6.64 -0.72 -7.55
CA ARG A 264 7.26 -1.51 -8.61
C ARG A 264 7.17 -0.78 -9.96
N GLU A 265 5.97 -0.31 -10.31
CA GLU A 265 5.70 0.41 -11.56
C GLU A 265 6.49 1.72 -11.63
N MET A 266 6.42 2.53 -10.57
CA MET A 266 6.97 3.88 -10.59
C MET A 266 8.47 3.89 -10.27
N PHE A 267 8.93 3.06 -9.34
CA PHE A 267 10.30 3.12 -8.82
C PHE A 267 11.12 1.85 -9.04
N GLY A 268 10.64 0.88 -9.83
CA GLY A 268 11.38 -0.36 -10.09
C GLY A 268 11.73 -1.13 -8.81
N VAL A 269 10.87 -1.01 -7.79
CA VAL A 269 11.06 -1.67 -6.50
C VAL A 269 10.92 -3.19 -6.66
N GLY A 270 11.87 -3.92 -6.07
CA GLY A 270 11.81 -5.36 -5.93
C GLY A 270 11.06 -5.74 -4.65
N ALA A 271 11.81 -5.99 -3.57
CA ALA A 271 11.26 -6.44 -2.29
C ALA A 271 11.67 -5.50 -1.14
N ILE A 272 10.72 -4.71 -0.66
CA ILE A 272 10.86 -3.84 0.51
C ILE A 272 9.97 -4.40 1.63
N PRO A 273 10.40 -4.42 2.90
CA PRO A 273 9.56 -4.96 3.96
C PRO A 273 8.27 -4.18 4.12
N PHE A 274 7.17 -4.89 4.28
CA PHE A 274 5.88 -4.38 4.74
C PHE A 274 5.61 -4.94 6.12
N VAL A 275 5.15 -4.09 7.02
CA VAL A 275 4.69 -4.50 8.35
C VAL A 275 3.32 -3.88 8.57
N GLY A 276 2.32 -4.71 8.88
CA GLY A 276 1.10 -4.23 9.50
C GLY A 276 1.47 -3.67 10.87
N THR A 277 1.41 -2.37 11.07
CA THR A 277 1.76 -1.79 12.38
C THR A 277 0.50 -1.57 13.22
N GLU A 278 -0.67 -1.77 12.64
CA GLU A 278 -1.95 -1.78 13.32
C GLU A 278 -2.94 -2.62 12.52
N GLY A 279 -3.97 -3.19 13.17
CA GLY A 279 -5.06 -3.87 12.46
C GLY A 279 -5.20 -5.36 12.79
N GLY A 280 -5.26 -6.20 11.77
CA GLY A 280 -5.62 -7.62 11.86
C GLY A 280 -7.14 -7.85 11.87
N ILE A 281 -7.56 -8.97 12.46
CA ILE A 281 -8.98 -9.29 12.65
C ILE A 281 -9.48 -8.55 13.89
N PRO A 282 -10.40 -7.60 13.78
CA PRO A 282 -10.85 -6.83 14.94
C PRO A 282 -11.63 -7.75 15.91
N PRO A 283 -11.51 -7.53 17.24
CA PRO A 283 -12.21 -8.36 18.21
C PRO A 283 -13.75 -8.17 18.12
N PRO A 284 -14.55 -9.18 18.46
CA PRO A 284 -15.99 -9.00 18.72
C PRO A 284 -16.25 -8.02 19.88
N VAL A 285 -17.33 -7.24 19.82
CA VAL A 285 -17.64 -6.22 20.84
C VAL A 285 -18.46 -6.84 21.98
N GLY A 286 -17.82 -7.53 22.92
CA GLY A 286 -18.51 -8.20 24.03
C GLY A 286 -18.50 -9.72 23.92
N LEU A 287 -18.61 -10.42 25.04
CA LEU A 287 -18.27 -11.86 25.13
C LEU A 287 -19.25 -12.79 24.42
N GLU A 288 -20.50 -12.38 24.23
CA GLU A 288 -21.54 -13.15 23.54
C GLU A 288 -21.77 -12.67 22.10
N ASP A 289 -21.05 -11.64 21.67
CA ASP A 289 -21.31 -10.99 20.39
C ASP A 289 -20.80 -11.83 19.21
N VAL A 290 -21.65 -11.86 18.20
CA VAL A 290 -21.36 -12.39 16.87
C VAL A 290 -21.17 -11.19 15.95
N ARG A 291 -20.03 -11.12 15.26
CA ARG A 291 -19.71 -10.01 14.37
C ARG A 291 -19.75 -10.45 12.91
N GLN A 292 -20.45 -9.66 12.08
CA GLN A 292 -20.57 -9.88 10.63
C GLN A 292 -20.83 -8.53 9.97
N GLN A 293 -19.81 -7.92 9.38
CA GLN A 293 -19.94 -6.62 8.71
C GLN A 293 -20.35 -6.79 7.24
N ASP A 294 -19.81 -7.84 6.61
CA ASP A 294 -20.15 -8.26 5.25
C ASP A 294 -20.89 -9.61 5.29
N ASN A 295 -22.12 -9.63 4.77
CA ASN A 295 -22.99 -10.81 4.79
C ASN A 295 -22.55 -11.91 3.80
N ARG A 296 -21.59 -11.64 2.92
CA ARG A 296 -20.99 -12.64 2.03
C ARG A 296 -20.11 -13.63 2.79
N TYR A 297 -19.50 -13.16 3.87
CA TYR A 297 -18.61 -13.92 4.73
C TYR A 297 -19.34 -14.49 5.94
N PRO A 298 -18.85 -15.60 6.53
CA PRO A 298 -19.40 -16.09 7.77
C PRO A 298 -19.29 -15.03 8.88
N PRO A 299 -20.22 -15.03 9.85
CA PRO A 299 -20.00 -14.31 11.09
C PRO A 299 -18.79 -14.88 11.84
N TYR A 300 -18.32 -14.19 12.88
CA TYR A 300 -17.30 -14.75 13.79
C TYR A 300 -17.61 -14.43 15.26
N THR A 301 -17.13 -15.30 16.14
CA THR A 301 -17.23 -15.23 17.61
C THR A 301 -15.84 -15.08 18.22
N TRP A 302 -15.73 -14.96 19.54
CA TRP A 302 -14.42 -14.98 20.22
C TRP A 302 -13.63 -16.26 20.00
N TYR A 303 -14.31 -17.40 19.90
CA TYR A 303 -13.66 -18.68 19.61
C TYR A 303 -13.06 -18.66 18.20
N SER A 304 -13.87 -18.35 17.19
CA SER A 304 -13.41 -18.37 15.80
C SER A 304 -12.44 -17.24 15.49
N HIS A 305 -12.55 -16.10 16.18
CA HIS A 305 -11.57 -15.01 16.16
C HIS A 305 -10.19 -15.47 16.64
N ALA A 306 -10.12 -16.20 17.75
CA ALA A 306 -8.87 -16.73 18.28
C ALA A 306 -8.21 -17.72 17.31
N GLU A 307 -9.01 -18.62 16.73
CA GLU A 307 -8.53 -19.57 15.70
C GLU A 307 -8.06 -18.84 14.44
N ALA A 308 -8.87 -17.92 13.90
CA ALA A 308 -8.52 -17.18 12.70
C ALA A 308 -7.28 -16.30 12.90
N THR A 309 -7.10 -15.68 14.08
CA THR A 309 -5.92 -14.87 14.38
C THR A 309 -4.65 -15.74 14.42
N ALA A 310 -4.73 -16.92 15.04
CA ALA A 310 -3.62 -17.87 15.05
C ALA A 310 -3.28 -18.38 13.65
N ALA A 311 -4.30 -18.70 12.84
CA ALA A 311 -4.14 -19.14 11.46
C ALA A 311 -3.58 -18.02 10.56
N MET A 312 -3.98 -16.77 10.78
CA MET A 312 -3.49 -15.60 10.05
C MET A 312 -1.98 -15.44 10.20
N PHE A 313 -1.45 -15.55 11.42
CA PHE A 313 0.01 -15.46 11.62
C PHE A 313 0.78 -16.59 10.97
N ASP A 314 0.23 -17.79 11.01
CA ASP A 314 0.78 -18.95 10.31
C ASP A 314 0.76 -18.73 8.79
N TRP A 315 -0.35 -18.23 8.24
CA TRP A 315 -0.49 -17.87 6.84
C TRP A 315 0.49 -16.77 6.41
N ILE A 316 0.74 -15.78 7.27
CA ILE A 316 1.77 -14.75 7.00
C ILE A 316 3.17 -15.37 6.91
N ALA A 317 3.48 -16.33 7.79
CA ALA A 317 4.77 -17.00 7.79
C ALA A 317 4.97 -17.89 6.55
N THR A 318 3.93 -18.56 6.07
CA THR A 318 4.07 -19.62 5.05
C THR A 318 3.57 -19.24 3.65
N THR A 319 2.63 -18.32 3.55
CA THR A 319 1.86 -18.07 2.32
C THR A 319 1.97 -16.62 1.85
N ALA A 320 1.95 -15.64 2.76
CA ALA A 320 2.07 -14.24 2.38
C ALA A 320 3.41 -13.97 1.65
N PRO A 321 3.45 -12.96 0.75
CA PRO A 321 4.68 -12.58 0.07
C PRO A 321 5.87 -12.45 1.02
N PRO A 322 7.11 -12.78 0.58
CA PRO A 322 8.28 -12.78 1.45
C PRO A 322 8.54 -11.41 2.08
N TRP A 323 8.14 -10.34 1.40
CA TRP A 323 8.26 -8.96 1.85
C TRP A 323 7.24 -8.56 2.93
N PHE A 324 6.16 -9.30 3.16
CA PHE A 324 5.19 -9.00 4.22
C PHE A 324 5.58 -9.68 5.54
N PHE A 325 6.18 -8.92 6.46
CA PHE A 325 6.89 -9.44 7.64
C PHE A 325 5.97 -9.80 8.81
N GLY A 326 4.76 -9.25 8.89
CA GLY A 326 3.90 -9.46 10.05
C GLY A 326 2.81 -8.41 10.17
N VAL A 327 2.00 -8.56 11.21
CA VAL A 327 0.99 -7.57 11.60
C VAL A 327 0.98 -7.40 13.11
N CYS A 328 0.97 -6.14 13.55
CA CYS A 328 0.66 -5.73 14.90
C CYS A 328 -0.85 -5.63 15.03
N LEU A 329 -1.41 -6.51 15.84
CA LEU A 329 -2.83 -6.51 16.14
C LEU A 329 -3.23 -5.17 16.76
N TRP A 330 -4.52 -4.85 16.66
CA TRP A 330 -5.13 -3.71 17.32
C TRP A 330 -4.81 -3.64 18.82
N LYS A 331 -5.10 -2.49 19.43
CA LYS A 331 -4.59 -2.07 20.74
C LYS A 331 -4.69 -3.17 21.80
N PHE A 332 -3.59 -3.37 22.51
CA PHE A 332 -3.42 -4.42 23.51
C PHE A 332 -4.55 -4.49 24.57
N ASP A 333 -5.03 -3.34 25.05
CA ASP A 333 -6.10 -3.24 26.03
C ASP A 333 -7.49 -3.60 25.48
N GLU A 334 -7.71 -3.53 24.19
CA GLU A 334 -8.95 -3.95 23.54
C GLU A 334 -8.87 -5.39 23.01
N TYR A 335 -7.67 -5.84 22.63
CA TYR A 335 -7.46 -7.11 21.95
C TYR A 335 -7.13 -8.27 22.89
N TYR A 336 -6.48 -7.99 24.02
CA TYR A 336 -5.93 -9.03 24.90
C TYR A 336 -6.54 -9.07 26.29
N LEU A 337 -6.94 -7.92 26.83
CA LEU A 337 -7.39 -7.83 28.21
C LEU A 337 -8.79 -7.23 28.28
N THR A 338 -9.64 -7.82 29.10
CA THR A 338 -10.86 -7.19 29.57
C THR A 338 -10.73 -6.95 31.07
N ALA A 339 -11.65 -6.20 31.65
CA ALA A 339 -11.77 -6.12 33.11
C ALA A 339 -11.92 -7.50 33.78
N SER A 340 -12.34 -8.53 33.04
CA SER A 340 -12.54 -9.91 33.50
C SER A 340 -11.40 -10.88 33.17
N GLY A 341 -10.32 -10.44 32.53
CA GLY A 341 -9.14 -11.28 32.25
C GLY A 341 -8.77 -11.37 30.77
N GLU A 342 -7.94 -12.36 30.46
CA GLU A 342 -7.38 -12.61 29.13
C GLU A 342 -8.46 -13.13 28.15
N LEU A 343 -8.44 -12.60 26.93
CA LEU A 343 -9.36 -13.01 25.87
C LEU A 343 -8.91 -14.33 25.21
N PRO A 344 -9.83 -15.12 24.59
CA PRO A 344 -9.51 -16.44 24.02
C PRO A 344 -8.32 -16.45 23.05
N VAL A 345 -8.08 -15.35 22.34
CA VAL A 345 -6.96 -15.20 21.42
C VAL A 345 -5.60 -15.31 22.10
N GLY A 346 -5.43 -14.77 23.32
CA GLY A 346 -4.17 -14.88 24.06
C GLY A 346 -3.87 -16.32 24.47
N THR A 347 -4.92 -17.02 24.95
CA THR A 347 -4.81 -18.42 25.35
C THR A 347 -4.44 -19.29 24.14
N ARG A 348 -5.09 -19.04 23.00
CA ARG A 348 -4.80 -19.78 21.76
C ARG A 348 -3.36 -19.55 21.27
N LEU A 349 -2.89 -18.30 21.29
CA LEU A 349 -1.53 -17.97 20.85
C LEU A 349 -0.44 -18.47 21.82
N ALA A 350 -0.72 -18.55 23.12
CA ALA A 350 0.18 -19.18 24.10
C ALA A 350 0.37 -20.68 23.83
N GLN A 351 -0.69 -21.37 23.42
CA GLN A 351 -0.70 -22.81 23.17
C GLN A 351 -0.01 -23.19 21.85
N LYS A 352 -0.02 -22.29 20.86
CA LYS A 352 0.50 -22.55 19.51
C LYS A 352 1.85 -21.87 19.29
N PRO A 353 2.96 -22.61 19.09
CA PRO A 353 4.25 -22.02 18.74
C PRO A 353 4.16 -21.13 17.48
N PRO A 354 4.87 -20.00 17.42
CA PRO A 354 4.90 -19.18 16.22
C PRO A 354 5.65 -19.89 15.10
N MET A 355 5.13 -19.80 13.88
CA MET A 355 5.90 -20.11 12.68
C MET A 355 6.82 -18.93 12.35
N ILE A 356 8.08 -19.24 12.13
CA ILE A 356 9.10 -18.24 11.75
C ILE A 356 9.02 -18.01 10.25
N LYS A 357 8.98 -16.74 9.84
CA LYS A 357 8.93 -16.36 8.43
C LYS A 357 10.32 -16.53 7.79
N PRO A 358 10.46 -17.35 6.74
CA PRO A 358 11.68 -17.39 5.94
C PRO A 358 11.77 -16.10 5.11
N VAL A 359 12.91 -15.41 5.19
CA VAL A 359 13.15 -14.16 4.45
C VAL A 359 14.30 -14.37 3.46
N PRO A 360 14.04 -14.38 2.14
CA PRO A 360 15.07 -14.53 1.12
C PRO A 360 15.92 -13.26 0.96
N ALA A 361 17.11 -13.41 0.38
CA ALA A 361 17.98 -12.31 0.01
C ALA A 361 17.51 -11.63 -1.29
N LEU A 362 16.36 -10.95 -1.24
CA LEU A 362 15.82 -10.19 -2.38
C LEU A 362 16.20 -8.71 -2.25
N PRO A 363 16.70 -8.06 -3.31
CA PRO A 363 17.08 -6.66 -3.23
C PRO A 363 15.84 -5.74 -3.21
N ALA A 364 15.95 -4.62 -2.49
CA ALA A 364 14.91 -3.58 -2.42
C ALA A 364 14.58 -2.97 -3.78
N LEU A 365 15.60 -2.80 -4.62
CA LEU A 365 15.45 -2.42 -6.02
C LEU A 365 15.83 -3.63 -6.87
N GLY A 366 15.00 -4.01 -7.85
CA GLY A 366 15.37 -5.09 -8.76
C GLY A 366 16.56 -4.69 -9.63
N ASP A 367 17.37 -5.66 -10.05
CA ASP A 367 18.05 -5.55 -11.34
C ASP A 367 16.93 -5.47 -12.36
N ILE A 368 16.66 -4.26 -12.83
CA ILE A 368 15.64 -4.02 -13.83
C ILE A 368 16.18 -4.68 -15.11
N ASP A 369 15.81 -5.93 -15.40
CA ASP A 369 15.59 -6.31 -16.79
C ASP A 369 14.60 -5.26 -17.29
N ALA A 370 15.13 -4.27 -18.00
CA ALA A 370 14.49 -3.01 -18.30
C ALA A 370 13.07 -3.26 -18.82
N VAL A 371 12.08 -3.19 -17.93
CA VAL A 371 10.89 -2.47 -18.30
C VAL A 371 11.39 -1.05 -18.39
N VAL A 372 11.72 -0.65 -19.63
CA VAL A 372 11.94 0.74 -19.99
C VAL A 372 10.60 1.43 -19.74
N PHE A 373 10.34 1.76 -18.49
CA PHE A 373 9.51 2.91 -18.21
C PHE A 373 10.41 4.08 -18.56
N GLU A 374 10.09 4.72 -19.67
CA GLU A 374 10.67 6.02 -19.96
C GLU A 374 10.54 6.85 -18.69
N THR A 375 11.68 7.27 -18.13
CA THR A 375 11.80 8.41 -17.21
C THR A 375 10.73 9.43 -17.57
N PRO A 376 10.00 10.07 -16.63
CA PRO A 376 9.02 11.10 -16.98
C PRO A 376 9.68 12.06 -17.98
N VAL A 377 9.33 11.86 -19.24
CA VAL A 377 10.02 12.53 -20.34
C VAL A 377 9.61 13.97 -20.18
N ALA A 378 10.58 14.88 -20.19
CA ALA A 378 10.29 16.30 -20.30
C ALA A 378 9.20 16.48 -21.37
N ASP A 379 8.22 17.37 -21.12
CA ASP A 379 7.15 17.63 -22.09
C ASP A 379 7.74 17.72 -23.49
N PRO A 380 7.27 16.90 -24.45
CA PRO A 380 7.88 16.85 -25.77
C PRO A 380 7.77 18.21 -26.42
N ASP A 381 8.82 18.64 -27.14
CA ASP A 381 8.79 19.86 -27.95
C ASP A 381 7.57 19.87 -28.88
N HIS A 382 7.20 18.70 -29.39
CA HIS A 382 6.03 18.49 -30.24
C HIS A 382 5.19 17.29 -29.78
N HIS A 383 3.90 17.51 -29.59
CA HIS A 383 2.94 16.45 -29.33
C HIS A 383 1.90 16.42 -30.44
N PHE A 384 1.81 15.28 -31.12
CA PHE A 384 0.84 15.04 -32.18
C PHE A 384 -0.21 14.02 -31.76
N VAL A 385 -1.42 14.18 -32.26
CA VAL A 385 -2.45 13.13 -32.28
C VAL A 385 -2.59 12.62 -33.70
N PHE A 386 -2.43 11.32 -33.89
CA PHE A 386 -2.63 10.65 -35.17
C PHE A 386 -3.90 9.79 -35.09
N LEU A 387 -4.86 10.05 -35.98
CA LEU A 387 -6.06 9.23 -36.10
C LEU A 387 -5.83 8.25 -37.25
N VAL A 388 -5.85 6.94 -36.98
CA VAL A 388 -5.72 5.96 -38.07
C VAL A 388 -6.91 6.06 -39.04
N PRO A 389 -6.78 5.58 -40.29
CA PRO A 389 -7.88 5.56 -41.23
C PRO A 389 -9.14 4.95 -40.61
N ASN A 390 -10.31 5.53 -40.91
CA ASN A 390 -11.64 5.17 -40.39
C ASN A 390 -12.07 5.86 -39.08
N PHE A 391 -11.22 6.67 -38.44
CA PHE A 391 -11.67 7.57 -37.37
C PHE A 391 -12.07 8.95 -37.93
N GLU A 392 -13.29 9.40 -37.61
CA GLU A 392 -13.74 10.73 -37.97
C GLU A 392 -13.16 11.80 -37.04
N THR A 393 -12.55 12.84 -37.61
CA THR A 393 -11.95 13.93 -36.84
C THR A 393 -12.97 14.67 -35.96
N ALA A 394 -14.20 14.86 -36.45
CA ALA A 394 -15.27 15.50 -35.68
C ALA A 394 -15.62 14.72 -34.41
N TRP A 395 -15.61 13.39 -34.52
CA TRP A 395 -15.86 12.50 -33.39
C TRP A 395 -14.75 12.60 -32.33
N PHE A 396 -13.47 12.65 -32.76
CA PHE A 396 -12.35 12.84 -31.84
C PHE A 396 -12.51 14.11 -31.01
N PHE A 397 -12.80 15.26 -31.63
CA PHE A 397 -12.96 16.52 -30.90
C PHE A 397 -14.13 16.51 -29.91
N GLN A 398 -15.19 15.74 -30.18
CA GLN A 398 -16.29 15.56 -29.24
C GLN A 398 -15.87 14.76 -27.99
N GLN A 399 -15.03 13.73 -28.15
CA GLN A 399 -14.60 12.88 -27.03
C GLN A 399 -13.38 13.44 -26.29
N ALA A 400 -12.54 14.20 -26.99
CA ALA A 400 -11.24 14.66 -26.52
C ALA A 400 -11.19 16.15 -26.16
N GLU A 401 -12.33 16.86 -26.13
CA GLU A 401 -12.38 18.32 -25.91
C GLU A 401 -11.50 18.77 -24.74
N THR A 402 -11.71 18.20 -23.55
CA THR A 402 -10.94 18.56 -22.35
C THR A 402 -9.45 18.24 -22.49
N TYR A 403 -9.10 17.12 -23.13
CA TYR A 403 -7.71 16.72 -23.36
C TYR A 403 -7.02 17.65 -24.34
N TRP A 404 -7.70 18.01 -25.43
CA TRP A 404 -7.22 18.95 -26.43
C TRP A 404 -7.02 20.34 -25.83
N ASP A 405 -7.97 20.84 -25.05
CA ASP A 405 -7.87 22.16 -24.42
C ASP A 405 -6.75 22.24 -23.39
N THR A 406 -6.53 21.15 -22.65
CA THR A 406 -5.49 21.07 -21.61
C THR A 406 -4.10 20.97 -22.22
N PHE A 407 -3.87 19.99 -23.11
CA PHE A 407 -2.53 19.67 -23.60
C PHE A 407 -2.19 20.29 -24.95
N LYS A 408 -3.19 20.71 -25.73
CA LYS A 408 -3.05 21.36 -27.05
C LYS A 408 -2.15 20.60 -28.03
N PRO A 409 -2.37 19.29 -28.27
CA PRO A 409 -1.64 18.59 -29.32
C PRO A 409 -1.94 19.16 -30.70
N SER A 410 -1.08 18.86 -31.67
CA SER A 410 -1.35 19.09 -33.09
C SER A 410 -1.96 17.84 -33.72
N LEU A 411 -2.91 17.99 -34.65
CA LEU A 411 -3.41 16.84 -35.41
C LEU A 411 -2.44 16.50 -36.54
N LEU A 412 -2.04 15.24 -36.64
CA LEU A 412 -1.17 14.72 -37.68
C LEU A 412 -2.02 13.96 -38.71
N SER A 413 -2.00 14.41 -39.96
CA SER A 413 -2.74 13.77 -41.06
C SER A 413 -1.85 12.88 -41.93
N ASP A 414 -0.53 13.02 -41.83
CA ASP A 414 0.46 12.31 -42.64
C ASP A 414 1.70 12.03 -41.79
N LEU A 415 2.10 10.76 -41.67
CA LEU A 415 3.27 10.35 -40.90
C LEU A 415 4.58 10.82 -41.55
N GLU A 416 4.61 11.09 -42.86
CA GLU A 416 5.83 11.61 -43.53
C GLU A 416 6.25 12.98 -42.97
N PHE A 417 5.32 13.73 -42.37
CA PHE A 417 5.66 14.98 -41.68
C PHE A 417 6.65 14.78 -40.53
N LEU A 418 6.61 13.62 -39.85
CA LEU A 418 7.52 13.30 -38.75
C LEU A 418 8.98 13.30 -39.19
N GLY A 419 9.25 12.89 -40.45
CA GLY A 419 10.60 12.93 -41.04
C GLY A 419 11.17 14.33 -41.29
N ASN A 420 10.34 15.38 -41.20
CA ASN A 420 10.77 16.77 -41.35
C ASN A 420 11.11 17.44 -40.00
N ILE A 421 10.86 16.77 -38.88
CA ILE A 421 11.15 17.30 -37.56
C ILE A 421 12.64 17.13 -37.27
N PRO A 422 13.36 18.19 -36.84
CA PRO A 422 14.78 18.06 -36.51
C PRO A 422 15.02 17.03 -35.39
N PRO A 423 16.05 16.18 -35.49
CA PRO A 423 16.29 15.08 -34.56
C PRO A 423 16.66 15.54 -33.13
N GLU A 424 17.02 16.81 -32.94
CA GLU A 424 17.22 17.41 -31.62
C GLU A 424 15.92 17.75 -30.88
N LYS A 425 14.77 17.64 -31.55
CA LYS A 425 13.45 17.87 -30.96
C LYS A 425 12.86 16.58 -30.44
N THR A 426 12.28 16.68 -29.26
CA THR A 426 11.51 15.59 -28.64
C THR A 426 10.10 15.56 -29.21
N VAL A 427 9.68 14.41 -29.75
CA VAL A 427 8.38 14.26 -30.41
C VAL A 427 7.62 13.11 -29.77
N ALA A 428 6.37 13.36 -29.44
CA ALA A 428 5.41 12.32 -29.05
C ALA A 428 4.24 12.27 -30.02
N VAL A 429 3.77 11.06 -30.31
CA VAL A 429 2.59 10.80 -31.14
C VAL A 429 1.61 9.95 -30.34
N THR A 430 0.45 10.51 -30.01
CA THR A 430 -0.70 9.75 -29.50
C THR A 430 -1.50 9.20 -30.68
N ALA A 431 -1.38 7.90 -30.96
CA ALA A 431 -2.10 7.24 -32.04
C ALA A 431 -3.42 6.63 -31.53
N ILE A 432 -4.55 7.07 -32.09
CA ILE A 432 -5.88 6.54 -31.76
C ILE A 432 -6.25 5.52 -32.83
N THR A 433 -6.46 4.28 -32.42
CA THR A 433 -6.49 3.14 -33.32
C THR A 433 -7.44 2.03 -32.91
N GLY A 434 -7.81 1.17 -33.86
CA GLY A 434 -8.38 -0.15 -33.57
C GLY A 434 -7.29 -1.17 -33.22
N PRO A 435 -7.65 -2.29 -32.58
CA PRO A 435 -6.70 -3.32 -32.17
C PRO A 435 -5.95 -3.98 -33.34
N ASP A 436 -6.55 -4.00 -34.52
CA ASP A 436 -5.99 -4.57 -35.75
C ASP A 436 -4.84 -3.76 -36.38
N MET A 437 -4.66 -2.50 -35.95
CA MET A 437 -3.71 -1.55 -36.54
C MET A 437 -2.53 -1.23 -35.62
N VAL A 438 -2.44 -1.85 -34.43
CA VAL A 438 -1.38 -1.61 -33.45
C VAL A 438 0.00 -2.04 -33.98
N ASP A 439 0.08 -3.22 -34.58
CA ASP A 439 1.34 -3.73 -35.15
C ASP A 439 1.84 -2.81 -36.28
N TRP A 440 0.92 -2.37 -37.15
CA TRP A 440 1.23 -1.45 -38.23
C TRP A 440 1.78 -0.10 -37.71
N LEU A 441 1.19 0.46 -36.65
CA LEU A 441 1.66 1.70 -36.03
C LEU A 441 3.05 1.55 -35.43
N THR A 442 3.32 0.41 -34.79
CA THR A 442 4.63 0.11 -34.21
C THR A 442 5.70 0.06 -35.29
N GLU A 443 5.45 -0.68 -36.38
CA GLU A 443 6.37 -0.78 -37.52
C GLU A 443 6.56 0.57 -38.24
N ASN A 444 5.47 1.33 -38.45
CA ASN A 444 5.52 2.54 -39.28
C ASN A 444 5.90 3.81 -38.52
N ILE A 445 5.88 3.79 -37.19
CA ILE A 445 6.29 4.93 -36.36
C ILE A 445 7.51 4.57 -35.52
N SER A 446 7.38 3.61 -34.60
CA SER A 446 8.43 3.30 -33.63
C SER A 446 9.69 2.72 -34.28
N GLU A 447 9.55 1.81 -35.26
CA GLU A 447 10.72 1.27 -35.96
C GLU A 447 11.32 2.25 -36.97
N ARG A 448 10.46 3.01 -37.67
CA ARG A 448 10.90 3.98 -38.69
C ARG A 448 11.54 5.24 -38.09
N TRP A 449 11.05 5.70 -36.95
CA TRP A 449 11.56 6.86 -36.23
C TRP A 449 11.77 6.54 -34.74
N PRO A 450 12.87 5.85 -34.39
CA PRO A 450 13.13 5.39 -33.01
C PRO A 450 13.27 6.49 -31.95
N HIS A 451 13.37 7.75 -32.36
CA HIS A 451 13.44 8.92 -31.48
C HIS A 451 12.06 9.52 -31.17
N ILE A 452 11.00 9.01 -31.79
CA ILE A 452 9.63 9.44 -31.57
C ILE A 452 8.97 8.51 -30.56
N ARG A 453 8.42 9.10 -29.51
CA ARG A 453 7.62 8.37 -28.53
C ARG A 453 6.23 8.09 -29.11
N LEU A 454 5.88 6.81 -29.24
CA LEU A 454 4.55 6.39 -29.64
C LEU A 454 3.70 6.04 -28.41
N ASP A 455 2.55 6.67 -28.27
CA ASP A 455 1.54 6.40 -27.25
C ASP A 455 0.27 5.91 -27.96
N VAL A 456 -0.11 4.64 -27.78
CA VAL A 456 -1.21 4.03 -28.53
C VAL A 456 -2.45 3.95 -27.64
N ILE A 457 -3.55 4.53 -28.11
CA ILE A 457 -4.88 4.37 -27.51
C ILE A 457 -5.71 3.46 -28.40
N ILE A 458 -5.99 2.26 -27.91
CA ILE A 458 -6.84 1.29 -28.58
C ILE A 458 -8.30 1.60 -28.24
N VAL A 459 -9.12 1.83 -29.27
CA VAL A 459 -10.53 2.19 -29.12
C VAL A 459 -11.41 1.09 -29.68
N ASP A 460 -11.93 0.26 -28.79
CA ASP A 460 -12.94 -0.74 -29.15
C ASP A 460 -14.36 -0.15 -29.17
N GLN A 461 -14.59 0.89 -28.36
CA GLN A 461 -15.86 1.62 -28.30
C GLN A 461 -15.63 3.14 -28.19
N PRO A 462 -16.41 3.96 -28.90
CA PRO A 462 -16.26 5.40 -28.90
C PRO A 462 -16.22 6.07 -27.50
N GLN A 463 -17.02 5.59 -26.56
CA GLN A 463 -17.14 6.16 -25.22
C GLN A 463 -15.89 5.89 -24.35
N ALA A 464 -15.14 4.82 -24.64
CA ALA A 464 -13.94 4.45 -23.89
C ALA A 464 -12.81 5.47 -24.11
N LEU A 465 -12.70 6.04 -25.32
CA LEU A 465 -11.69 7.06 -25.63
C LEU A 465 -11.86 8.30 -24.74
N GLY A 466 -13.09 8.82 -24.65
CA GLY A 466 -13.37 10.02 -23.88
C GLY A 466 -13.03 9.85 -22.39
N GLN A 467 -13.34 8.69 -21.82
CA GLN A 467 -13.00 8.37 -20.42
C GLN A 467 -11.49 8.30 -20.20
N GLN A 468 -10.76 7.62 -21.09
CA GLN A 468 -9.31 7.49 -20.98
C GLN A 468 -8.58 8.83 -21.11
N LEU A 469 -9.02 9.68 -22.04
CA LEU A 469 -8.47 11.02 -22.23
C LEU A 469 -8.85 11.98 -21.08
N ALA A 470 -10.07 11.88 -20.55
CA ALA A 470 -10.48 12.65 -19.37
C ALA A 470 -9.70 12.24 -18.11
N GLN A 471 -9.44 10.94 -17.93
CA GLN A 471 -8.61 10.44 -16.84
C GLN A 471 -7.19 11.01 -16.91
N ARG A 472 -6.60 11.07 -18.11
CA ARG A 472 -5.29 11.69 -18.36
C ARG A 472 -5.24 13.16 -17.96
N VAL A 473 -6.26 13.93 -18.31
CA VAL A 473 -6.40 15.33 -17.85
C VAL A 473 -6.46 15.41 -16.33
N LEU A 474 -7.29 14.55 -15.71
CA LEU A 474 -7.49 14.54 -14.26
C LEU A 474 -6.18 14.29 -13.50
N ILE A 475 -5.32 13.41 -14.01
CA ILE A 475 -4.01 13.10 -13.41
C ILE A 475 -2.86 13.96 -13.95
N GLY A 476 -3.15 14.96 -14.79
CA GLY A 476 -2.14 15.85 -15.39
C GLY A 476 -1.14 15.16 -16.32
N ARG A 477 -1.48 13.98 -16.88
CA ARG A 477 -0.59 13.24 -17.80
C ARG A 477 -0.99 13.45 -19.25
N ARG A 478 -0.08 14.00 -20.05
CA ARG A 478 -0.27 14.18 -21.49
C ARG A 478 -0.29 12.84 -22.23
N LEU A 479 0.60 11.92 -21.87
CA LEU A 479 0.81 10.63 -22.55
C LEU A 479 0.49 9.45 -21.60
N GLY A 480 0.21 8.28 -22.18
CA GLY A 480 -0.05 7.01 -21.49
C GLY A 480 1.19 6.36 -20.90
#